data_AF-A0A938TKS8-F1
#
_entry.id   AF-A0A938TKS8-F1
#
_cell.length_a   1.000
_cell.length_b   1.000
_cell.length_c   1.000
_cell.angle_alpha   90.00
_cell.angle_beta   90.00
_cell.angle_gamma   90.00
#
_symmetry.space_group_name_H-M   'P 1'
#
loop_
_entity.id
_entity.type
_entity.pdbx_description
1 polymer ?
#
loop_
_entity_poly.entity_id
_entity_poly.type
_entity_poly.pdbx_seq_one_letter_code
_entity_poly.pdbx_strand_id
1 'polypeptide(L)'
;LLGDRVWAVKEEGLNSIQAAKKSPVLMQCSVRFVEAPSSTSRSSKVAIKLPEGNEVRSGEAGANAALSTLLGRPVELSPIVEPQNAFGRKAPPAGTDVQAYLRDMFARTADEPLPDLFEFPADVMAYEAPPGTWFDAYPILLMTTQSFSALSTARAESNFDVRRFRPNILIDAGGSGFVENSWIGKHLRIGATVFAIELACPRCIMTTHAVDELPKDPKIMRTLVQQNGGNAGVYARVVPPGVIRHGDVCVLESRGK
;
A
#
# COMPACT_ATOMS: atom_id res chain seq x y z
N LEU A 1 -7.02 8.68 -5.55
CA LEU A 1 -8.20 9.06 -4.75
C LEU A 1 -7.91 10.38 -4.06
N LEU A 2 -8.88 11.29 -3.96
CA LEU A 2 -8.66 12.58 -3.30
C LEU A 2 -8.32 12.36 -1.82
N GLY A 3 -7.17 12.88 -1.37
CA GLY A 3 -6.70 12.71 0.01
C GLY A 3 -5.96 11.39 0.30
N ASP A 4 -5.86 10.46 -0.65
CA ASP A 4 -5.10 9.22 -0.42
C ASP A 4 -3.59 9.46 -0.54
N ARG A 5 -2.83 9.00 0.46
CA ARG A 5 -1.35 9.07 0.51
C ARG A 5 -0.80 10.45 0.14
N VAL A 6 -1.37 11.50 0.75
CA VAL A 6 -0.95 12.91 0.57
C VAL A 6 0.03 13.40 1.65
N TRP A 7 0.32 12.56 2.65
CA TRP A 7 1.29 12.78 3.71
C TRP A 7 2.22 11.58 3.84
N ALA A 8 3.47 11.84 4.19
CA ALA A 8 4.48 10.82 4.49
C ALA A 8 5.30 11.23 5.72
N VAL A 9 5.91 10.26 6.37
CA VAL A 9 6.93 10.49 7.39
C VAL A 9 8.29 10.31 6.73
N LYS A 10 9.17 11.29 6.84
CA LYS A 10 10.54 11.26 6.29
C LYS A 10 11.54 11.24 7.44
N GLU A 11 12.67 10.59 7.23
CA GLU A 11 13.78 10.68 8.19
C GLU A 11 14.56 11.97 7.96
N GLU A 12 14.83 12.72 9.03
CA GLU A 12 15.55 14.00 8.90
C GLU A 12 16.96 13.77 8.35
N GLY A 13 17.40 14.67 7.45
CA GLY A 13 18.71 14.57 6.81
C GLY A 13 18.84 13.46 5.76
N LEU A 14 17.81 12.62 5.56
CA LEU A 14 17.80 11.58 4.53
C LEU A 14 16.70 11.81 3.49
N ASN A 15 17.01 11.54 2.22
CA ASN A 15 16.02 11.52 1.16
C ASN A 15 15.28 10.17 1.13
N SER A 16 14.52 9.85 2.19
CA SER A 16 13.82 8.55 2.29
C SER A 16 12.57 8.62 3.15
N ILE A 17 11.62 7.76 2.78
CA ILE A 17 10.30 7.66 3.39
C ILE A 17 10.30 6.52 4.42
N GLN A 18 9.73 6.78 5.60
CA GLN A 18 9.50 5.77 6.62
C GLN A 18 8.25 4.97 6.27
N ALA A 19 8.44 3.85 5.58
CA ALA A 19 7.37 2.89 5.32
C ALA A 19 7.15 1.96 6.52
N ALA A 20 5.90 1.56 6.73
CA ALA A 20 5.52 0.58 7.74
C ALA A 20 6.20 -0.80 7.56
N LYS A 21 6.81 -1.07 6.40
CA LYS A 21 7.69 -2.22 6.14
C LYS A 21 8.83 -2.30 7.17
N LYS A 22 9.44 -1.16 7.48
CA LYS A 22 10.60 -1.03 8.40
C LYS A 22 10.20 -0.44 9.76
N SER A 23 9.05 0.24 9.81
CA SER A 23 8.51 0.88 11.01
C SER A 23 7.08 0.42 11.29
N PRO A 24 6.86 -0.84 11.72
CA PRO A 24 5.52 -1.40 11.86
C PRO A 24 4.61 -0.64 12.82
N VAL A 25 5.19 0.09 13.79
CA VAL A 25 4.46 0.94 14.74
C VAL A 25 3.59 2.01 14.04
N LEU A 26 3.94 2.42 12.81
CA LEU A 26 3.11 3.32 12.02
C LEU A 26 1.75 2.72 11.64
N MET A 27 1.63 1.38 11.61
CA MET A 27 0.36 0.68 11.38
C MET A 27 -0.61 0.80 12.56
N GLN A 28 -0.12 1.25 13.71
CA GLN A 28 -0.90 1.50 14.92
C GLN A 28 -1.32 2.98 15.04
N CYS A 29 -0.92 3.81 14.08
CA CYS A 29 -1.39 5.18 13.97
C CYS A 29 -2.65 5.23 13.11
N SER A 30 -3.60 6.09 13.49
CA SER A 30 -4.75 6.42 12.64
C SER A 30 -4.74 7.90 12.31
N VAL A 31 -5.16 8.22 11.08
CA VAL A 31 -5.06 9.57 10.54
C VAL A 31 -6.43 9.99 10.03
N ARG A 32 -6.81 11.23 10.38
CA ARG A 32 -7.99 11.88 9.83
C ARG A 32 -7.62 13.27 9.33
N PHE A 33 -8.34 13.75 8.33
CA PHE A 33 -8.26 15.14 7.95
C PHE A 33 -8.94 16.02 9.01
N VAL A 34 -8.29 17.15 9.34
CA VAL A 34 -8.92 18.22 10.13
C VAL A 34 -9.95 18.94 9.27
N GLU A 35 -9.64 19.13 7.98
CA GLU A 35 -10.52 19.68 6.96
C GLU A 35 -10.44 18.82 5.70
N ALA A 36 -11.58 18.60 5.05
CA ALA A 36 -11.62 17.75 3.86
C ALA A 36 -10.63 18.24 2.78
N PRO A 37 -9.88 17.33 2.14
CA PRO A 37 -9.00 17.68 1.02
C PRO A 37 -9.83 18.12 -0.18
N SER A 38 -9.24 18.99 -1.00
CA SER A 38 -9.83 19.49 -2.24
C SER A 38 -8.85 19.32 -3.40
N SER A 39 -9.31 19.54 -4.63
CA SER A 39 -8.44 19.51 -5.81
C SER A 39 -7.31 20.54 -5.74
N THR A 40 -7.53 21.66 -5.04
CA THR A 40 -6.54 22.73 -4.86
C THR A 40 -5.72 22.59 -3.58
N SER A 41 -6.23 21.88 -2.57
CA SER A 41 -5.51 21.57 -1.34
C SER A 41 -5.57 20.06 -1.07
N ARG A 42 -4.71 19.32 -1.77
CA ARG A 42 -4.66 17.86 -1.66
C ARG A 42 -4.16 17.41 -0.29
N SER A 43 -3.19 18.13 0.27
CA SER A 43 -2.53 17.83 1.55
C SER A 43 -3.12 18.68 2.68
N SER A 44 -4.45 18.65 2.86
CA SER A 44 -5.10 19.31 3.99
C SER A 44 -4.51 18.85 5.33
N LYS A 45 -4.61 19.71 6.35
CA LYS A 45 -4.11 19.39 7.69
C LYS A 45 -4.70 18.08 8.20
N VAL A 46 -3.86 17.28 8.84
CA VAL A 46 -4.23 15.99 9.42
C VAL A 46 -4.06 15.98 10.93
N ALA A 47 -4.90 15.21 11.60
CA ALA A 47 -4.72 14.82 12.98
C ALA A 47 -4.35 13.33 13.01
N ILE A 48 -3.28 13.01 13.73
CA ILE A 48 -2.68 11.69 13.82
C ILE A 48 -2.86 11.22 15.26
N LYS A 49 -3.68 10.18 15.45
CA LYS A 49 -3.77 9.47 16.72
C LYS A 49 -2.64 8.45 16.78
N LEU A 50 -1.81 8.56 17.80
CA LEU A 50 -0.67 7.69 18.07
C LEU A 50 -1.11 6.45 18.86
N PRO A 51 -0.27 5.40 18.97
CA PRO A 51 -0.64 4.15 19.64
C PRO A 51 -0.93 4.34 21.14
N GLU A 52 -0.32 5.33 21.77
CA GLU A 52 -0.54 5.69 23.18
C GLU A 52 -1.88 6.43 23.39
N GLY A 53 -2.61 6.74 22.32
CA GLY A 53 -3.93 7.35 22.34
C GLY A 53 -3.96 8.87 22.24
N ASN A 54 -2.81 9.53 22.41
CA ASN A 54 -2.67 10.97 22.17
C ASN A 54 -2.78 11.32 20.68
N GLU A 55 -3.23 12.54 20.39
CA GLU A 55 -3.40 13.06 19.04
C GLU A 55 -2.45 14.23 18.82
N VAL A 56 -1.78 14.26 17.67
CA VAL A 56 -0.94 15.39 17.20
C VAL A 56 -1.44 15.88 15.84
N ARG A 57 -1.28 17.17 15.54
CA ARG A 57 -1.72 17.72 14.24
C ARG A 57 -0.58 18.21 13.39
N SER A 58 -0.72 18.03 12.08
CA SER A 58 0.24 18.54 11.09
C SER A 58 0.40 20.05 11.21
N GLY A 59 1.64 20.53 11.28
CA GLY A 59 1.98 21.95 11.40
C GLY A 59 2.00 22.49 12.84
N GLU A 60 1.67 21.68 13.84
CA GLU A 60 1.92 22.03 15.25
C GLU A 60 3.35 21.64 15.64
N ALA A 61 3.99 22.44 16.50
CA ALA A 61 5.39 22.26 16.88
C ALA A 61 5.72 20.87 17.45
N GLY A 62 4.75 20.20 18.06
CA GLY A 62 4.93 18.89 18.69
C GLY A 62 4.81 17.68 17.75
N ALA A 63 4.33 17.84 16.51
CA ALA A 63 4.00 16.69 15.66
C ALA A 63 5.23 15.87 15.26
N ASN A 64 6.28 16.54 14.75
CA ASN A 64 7.53 15.88 14.37
C ASN A 64 8.23 15.26 15.58
N ALA A 65 8.22 15.95 16.72
CA ALA A 65 8.81 15.45 17.96
C ALA A 65 8.11 14.16 18.43
N ALA A 66 6.77 14.13 18.44
CA ALA A 66 6.01 12.95 18.85
C ALA A 66 6.24 11.76 17.90
N LEU A 67 6.28 11.99 16.58
CA LEU A 67 6.60 10.96 15.60
C LEU A 67 8.05 10.47 15.74
N SER A 68 8.98 11.37 16.07
CA SER A 68 10.39 11.02 16.31
C SER A 68 10.56 10.15 17.54
N THR A 69 9.86 10.48 18.62
CA THR A 69 9.79 9.64 19.83
C THR A 69 9.21 8.26 19.50
N LEU A 70 8.10 8.21 18.76
CA LEU A 70 7.46 6.95 18.37
C LEU A 70 8.39 6.05 17.54
N LEU A 71 9.18 6.63 16.64
CA LEU A 71 10.07 5.89 15.74
C LEU A 71 11.48 5.69 16.31
N GLY A 72 11.80 6.32 17.44
CA GLY A 72 13.13 6.29 18.06
C GLY A 72 14.23 6.96 17.22
N ARG A 73 13.87 7.85 16.29
CA ARG A 73 14.81 8.58 15.42
C ARG A 73 14.19 9.88 14.89
N PRO A 74 14.99 10.89 14.52
CA PRO A 74 14.49 12.15 14.00
C PRO A 74 13.71 11.96 12.69
N VAL A 75 12.45 12.42 12.67
CA VAL A 75 11.57 12.38 11.51
C VAL A 75 10.74 13.64 11.36
N GLU A 76 10.31 13.88 10.12
CA GLU A 76 9.45 14.99 9.73
C GLU A 76 8.19 14.47 9.04
N LEU A 77 7.04 15.04 9.40
CA LEU A 77 5.80 14.86 8.66
C LEU A 77 5.79 15.78 7.41
N SER A 78 5.74 15.19 6.23
CA SER A 78 5.84 15.90 4.95
C SER A 78 4.58 15.75 4.12
N PRO A 79 3.96 16.85 3.66
CA PRO A 79 2.88 16.80 2.69
C PRO A 79 3.46 16.48 1.30
N ILE A 80 2.60 16.11 0.34
CA ILE A 80 2.92 16.30 -1.07
C ILE A 80 2.93 17.81 -1.33
N VAL A 81 4.06 18.33 -1.84
CA VAL A 81 4.21 19.67 -2.41
C VAL A 81 4.48 19.56 -3.91
N GLU A 82 4.07 20.55 -4.70
CA GLU A 82 4.40 20.60 -6.13
C GLU A 82 5.39 21.75 -6.41
N PRO A 83 6.50 21.50 -7.15
CA PRO A 83 6.98 20.18 -7.58
C PRO A 83 7.58 19.39 -6.41
N GLN A 84 7.22 18.11 -6.28
CA GLN A 84 7.84 17.21 -5.29
C GLN A 84 9.18 16.72 -5.82
N ASN A 85 10.21 16.72 -4.97
CA ASN A 85 11.47 16.06 -5.30
C ASN A 85 11.24 14.54 -5.50
N ALA A 86 11.96 13.95 -6.46
CA ALA A 86 11.93 12.51 -6.65
C ALA A 86 12.65 11.79 -5.49
N PHE A 87 12.02 10.77 -4.91
CA PHE A 87 12.62 9.91 -3.89
C PHE A 87 13.19 8.69 -4.56
N GLY A 88 14.41 8.81 -5.09
CA GLY A 88 15.12 7.69 -5.71
C GLY A 88 15.17 6.49 -4.77
N ARG A 89 14.93 5.29 -5.31
CA ARG A 89 14.99 4.06 -4.52
C ARG A 89 16.39 3.91 -3.96
N LYS A 90 16.51 3.87 -2.63
CA LYS A 90 17.80 3.62 -2.00
C LYS A 90 18.30 2.24 -2.40
N ALA A 91 19.53 2.19 -2.92
CA ALA A 91 20.26 0.95 -3.03
C ALA A 91 20.37 0.33 -1.62
N PRO A 92 20.35 -1.01 -1.50
CA PRO A 92 20.73 -1.67 -0.27
C PRO A 92 22.10 -1.13 0.21
N PRO A 93 22.34 -1.02 1.52
CA PRO A 93 23.64 -0.59 2.04
C PRO A 93 24.80 -1.39 1.42
N ALA A 94 25.95 -0.75 1.24
CA ALA A 94 27.11 -1.44 0.67
C ALA A 94 27.45 -2.71 1.46
N GLY A 95 27.70 -3.81 0.75
CA GLY A 95 27.94 -5.13 1.37
C GLY A 95 26.68 -5.89 1.79
N THR A 96 25.48 -5.35 1.56
CA THR A 96 24.23 -6.08 1.80
C THR A 96 24.02 -7.14 0.72
N ASP A 97 23.74 -8.38 1.14
CA ASP A 97 23.20 -9.40 0.25
C ASP A 97 21.81 -8.96 -0.23
N VAL A 98 21.72 -8.59 -1.50
CA VAL A 98 20.49 -8.11 -2.14
C VAL A 98 19.38 -9.16 -2.08
N GLN A 99 19.73 -10.44 -2.22
CA GLN A 99 18.74 -11.51 -2.17
C GLN A 99 18.19 -11.64 -0.75
N ALA A 100 19.04 -11.64 0.28
CA ALA A 100 18.60 -11.64 1.68
C ALA A 100 17.75 -10.42 2.01
N TYR A 101 18.13 -9.23 1.53
CA TYR A 101 17.36 -7.99 1.71
C TYR A 101 15.96 -8.07 1.10
N LEU A 102 15.84 -8.57 -0.14
CA LEU A 102 14.55 -8.77 -0.79
C LEU A 102 13.71 -9.82 -0.05
N ARG A 103 14.34 -10.89 0.46
CA ARG A 103 13.64 -11.91 1.25
C ARG A 103 13.04 -11.33 2.52
N ASP A 104 13.79 -10.52 3.27
CA ASP A 104 13.26 -9.84 4.45
C ASP A 104 12.08 -8.92 4.10
N MET A 105 12.26 -8.07 3.08
CA MET A 105 11.22 -7.11 2.65
C MET A 105 9.91 -7.79 2.21
N PHE A 106 10.01 -8.93 1.52
CA PHE A 106 8.85 -9.74 1.10
C PHE A 106 8.53 -10.88 2.06
N ALA A 107 9.15 -10.89 3.24
CA ALA A 107 9.07 -11.91 4.28
C ALA A 107 9.26 -13.36 3.78
N ARG A 108 10.04 -13.60 2.72
CA ARG A 108 10.24 -14.91 2.09
C ARG A 108 11.21 -15.79 2.89
N THR A 109 10.93 -17.08 2.96
CA THR A 109 11.89 -18.08 3.44
C THR A 109 13.00 -18.32 2.39
N ALA A 110 13.99 -19.14 2.74
CA ALA A 110 15.10 -19.47 1.85
C ALA A 110 14.65 -20.24 0.60
N ASP A 111 13.66 -21.12 0.76
CA ASP A 111 13.09 -22.02 -0.25
C ASP A 111 11.97 -21.38 -1.09
N GLU A 112 11.35 -20.31 -0.61
CA GLU A 112 10.30 -19.62 -1.35
C GLU A 112 10.87 -18.78 -2.51
N PRO A 113 10.19 -18.71 -3.66
CA PRO A 113 10.59 -17.80 -4.72
C PRO A 113 10.39 -16.35 -4.28
N LEU A 114 11.30 -15.47 -4.71
CA LEU A 114 11.09 -14.02 -4.66
C LEU A 114 10.00 -13.62 -5.66
N PRO A 115 9.25 -12.53 -5.40
CA PRO A 115 8.31 -12.02 -6.38
C PRO A 115 9.03 -11.62 -7.67
N ASP A 116 8.36 -11.80 -8.80
CA ASP A 116 8.84 -11.27 -10.07
C ASP A 116 8.67 -9.74 -10.08
N LEU A 117 9.79 -9.03 -9.95
CA LEU A 117 9.82 -7.58 -9.96
C LEU A 117 10.14 -7.02 -11.35
N PHE A 118 10.42 -7.88 -12.35
CA PHE A 118 10.75 -7.44 -13.71
C PHE A 118 9.51 -6.98 -14.49
N GLU A 119 8.32 -7.41 -14.10
CA GLU A 119 7.07 -6.91 -14.71
C GLU A 119 6.80 -5.44 -14.38
N PHE A 120 7.44 -4.90 -13.34
CA PHE A 120 7.29 -3.49 -12.98
C PHE A 120 8.05 -2.60 -13.97
N PRO A 121 7.43 -1.53 -14.47
CA PRO A 121 8.11 -0.50 -15.25
C PRO A 121 9.36 0.04 -14.53
N ALA A 122 10.41 0.36 -15.30
CA ALA A 122 11.68 0.80 -14.77
C ALA A 122 11.58 2.08 -13.92
N ASP A 123 10.67 2.98 -14.29
CA ASP A 123 10.36 4.20 -13.53
C ASP A 123 9.73 3.87 -12.17
N VAL A 124 8.81 2.92 -12.09
CA VAL A 124 8.25 2.45 -10.81
C VAL A 124 9.33 1.86 -9.90
N MET A 125 10.30 1.15 -10.48
CA MET A 125 11.41 0.55 -9.74
C MET A 125 12.51 1.54 -9.35
N ALA A 126 12.62 2.67 -10.06
CA ALA A 126 13.64 3.69 -9.82
C ALA A 126 13.40 4.51 -8.54
N TYR A 127 12.18 4.50 -7.99
CA TYR A 127 11.79 5.35 -6.86
C TYR A 127 11.29 4.55 -5.64
N GLU A 128 11.50 5.09 -4.44
CA GLU A 128 10.79 4.64 -3.22
C GLU A 128 9.29 4.96 -3.32
N ALA A 129 8.98 6.12 -3.91
CA ALA A 129 7.65 6.51 -4.34
C ALA A 129 7.73 7.29 -5.66
N PRO A 130 6.85 7.02 -6.65
CA PRO A 130 6.84 7.76 -7.91
C PRO A 130 6.76 9.27 -7.70
N PRO A 131 7.44 10.09 -8.53
CA PRO A 131 7.45 11.55 -8.39
C PRO A 131 6.05 12.16 -8.26
N GLY A 132 5.89 13.09 -7.31
CA GLY A 132 4.60 13.72 -7.03
C GLY A 132 3.62 12.87 -6.23
N THR A 133 4.05 11.72 -5.70
CA THR A 133 3.19 10.81 -4.93
C THR A 133 3.90 10.18 -3.73
N TRP A 134 3.13 9.52 -2.86
CA TRP A 134 3.64 8.63 -1.81
C TRP A 134 3.17 7.17 -2.00
N PHE A 135 2.91 6.76 -3.25
CA PHE A 135 2.52 5.38 -3.56
C PHE A 135 3.74 4.46 -3.64
N ASP A 136 3.57 3.18 -3.29
CA ASP A 136 4.62 2.17 -3.47
C ASP A 136 4.88 1.84 -4.95
N ALA A 137 3.83 1.86 -5.78
CA ALA A 137 3.91 1.54 -7.21
C ALA A 137 2.78 2.21 -8.00
N TYR A 138 1.53 1.84 -7.74
CA TYR A 138 0.34 2.34 -8.44
C TYR A 138 -0.65 3.01 -7.50
N PRO A 139 -1.48 3.95 -8.00
CA PRO A 139 -2.38 4.74 -7.17
C PRO A 139 -3.58 3.96 -6.63
N ILE A 140 -3.95 2.83 -7.25
CA ILE A 140 -5.11 2.03 -6.87
C ILE A 140 -4.69 0.57 -6.71
N LEU A 141 -5.06 -0.01 -5.58
CA LEU A 141 -5.08 -1.46 -5.33
C LEU A 141 -6.53 -1.95 -5.29
N LEU A 142 -6.86 -2.89 -6.17
CA LEU A 142 -8.12 -3.61 -6.20
C LEU A 142 -7.93 -5.01 -5.63
N MET A 143 -8.88 -5.48 -4.83
CA MET A 143 -8.94 -6.86 -4.35
C MET A 143 -10.36 -7.38 -4.42
N THR A 144 -10.53 -8.69 -4.43
CA THR A 144 -11.85 -9.31 -4.37
C THR A 144 -12.14 -9.93 -3.01
N THR A 145 -13.42 -9.99 -2.64
CA THR A 145 -13.87 -10.76 -1.47
C THR A 145 -13.56 -12.25 -1.63
N GLN A 146 -13.52 -12.75 -2.87
CA GLN A 146 -13.14 -14.12 -3.19
C GLN A 146 -11.69 -14.44 -2.84
N SER A 147 -10.75 -13.52 -3.08
CA SER A 147 -9.36 -13.66 -2.63
C SER A 147 -9.26 -13.81 -1.11
N PHE A 148 -10.03 -13.01 -0.35
CA PHE A 148 -10.08 -13.15 1.11
C PHE A 148 -10.68 -14.48 1.55
N SER A 149 -11.78 -14.90 0.93
CA SER A 149 -12.41 -16.19 1.23
C SER A 149 -11.46 -17.37 0.94
N ALA A 150 -10.73 -17.33 -0.17
CA ALA A 150 -9.78 -18.37 -0.54
C ALA A 150 -8.61 -18.46 0.46
N LEU A 151 -8.06 -17.31 0.88
CA LEU A 151 -7.00 -17.26 1.87
C LEU A 151 -7.46 -17.77 3.25
N SER A 152 -8.62 -17.32 3.71
CA SER A 152 -9.21 -17.77 4.98
C SER A 152 -9.53 -19.27 4.96
N THR A 153 -10.00 -19.80 3.83
CA THR A 153 -10.23 -21.25 3.66
C THR A 153 -8.91 -22.04 3.72
N ALA A 154 -7.86 -21.53 3.07
CA ALA A 154 -6.55 -22.18 3.04
C ALA A 154 -5.84 -22.19 4.39
N ARG A 155 -6.14 -21.22 5.29
CA ARG A 155 -5.59 -21.18 6.65
C ARG A 155 -6.56 -20.52 7.63
N ALA A 156 -7.48 -21.32 8.17
CA ALA A 156 -8.51 -20.86 9.11
C ALA A 156 -7.96 -20.28 10.42
N GLU A 157 -6.73 -20.66 10.81
CA GLU A 157 -6.07 -20.16 12.04
C GLU A 157 -5.55 -18.72 11.91
N SER A 158 -5.42 -18.20 10.68
CA SER A 158 -4.92 -16.86 10.40
C SER A 158 -6.08 -15.92 10.09
N ASN A 159 -6.02 -14.69 10.61
CA ASN A 159 -7.02 -13.67 10.31
C ASN A 159 -6.59 -12.82 9.11
N PHE A 160 -7.13 -13.15 7.92
CA PHE A 160 -6.94 -12.39 6.68
C PHE A 160 -7.84 -11.16 6.61
N ASP A 161 -7.77 -10.30 7.62
CA ASP A 161 -8.54 -9.07 7.68
C ASP A 161 -8.11 -8.08 6.57
N VAL A 162 -9.10 -7.45 5.93
CA VAL A 162 -8.90 -6.45 4.86
C VAL A 162 -7.94 -5.33 5.26
N ARG A 163 -7.90 -4.95 6.54
CA ARG A 163 -7.00 -3.91 7.10
C ARG A 163 -5.51 -4.22 6.91
N ARG A 164 -5.14 -5.51 6.82
CA ARG A 164 -3.75 -5.94 6.55
C ARG A 164 -3.33 -5.71 5.11
N PHE A 165 -4.29 -5.76 4.19
CA PHE A 165 -4.04 -5.70 2.75
C PHE A 165 -4.25 -4.31 2.16
N ARG A 166 -5.08 -3.50 2.82
CA ARG A 166 -5.30 -2.08 2.51
C ARG A 166 -5.68 -1.83 1.03
N PRO A 167 -6.60 -2.61 0.43
CA PRO A 167 -7.10 -2.29 -0.89
C PRO A 167 -7.80 -0.93 -0.88
N ASN A 168 -7.70 -0.20 -1.97
CA ASN A 168 -8.47 1.01 -2.17
C ASN A 168 -9.94 0.68 -2.50
N ILE A 169 -10.15 -0.42 -3.24
CA ILE A 169 -11.47 -0.87 -3.69
C ILE A 169 -11.54 -2.39 -3.46
N LEU A 170 -12.57 -2.83 -2.74
CA LEU A 170 -12.90 -4.23 -2.53
C LEU A 170 -14.13 -4.58 -3.37
N ILE A 171 -14.03 -5.62 -4.19
CA ILE A 171 -15.06 -6.02 -5.15
C ILE A 171 -15.60 -7.40 -4.79
N ASP A 172 -16.92 -7.54 -4.76
CA ASP A 172 -17.53 -8.86 -4.86
C ASP A 172 -17.70 -9.20 -6.34
N ALA A 173 -16.82 -10.06 -6.85
CA ALA A 173 -16.77 -10.40 -8.27
C ALA A 173 -17.53 -11.68 -8.61
N GLY A 174 -18.08 -12.37 -7.59
CA GLY A 174 -18.48 -13.77 -7.71
C GLY A 174 -17.30 -14.70 -8.05
N GLY A 175 -17.60 -15.97 -8.29
CA GLY A 175 -16.57 -16.98 -8.57
C GLY A 175 -15.77 -17.39 -7.32
N SER A 176 -14.54 -17.86 -7.52
CA SER A 176 -13.69 -18.40 -6.44
C SER A 176 -12.21 -18.15 -6.70
N GLY A 177 -11.42 -18.04 -5.63
CA GLY A 177 -9.98 -17.82 -5.73
C GLY A 177 -9.63 -16.38 -6.08
N PHE A 178 -8.47 -16.20 -6.72
CA PHE A 178 -7.90 -14.89 -7.06
C PHE A 178 -8.37 -14.41 -8.44
N VAL A 179 -9.69 -14.23 -8.60
CA VAL A 179 -10.32 -13.95 -9.90
C VAL A 179 -9.78 -12.66 -10.54
N GLU A 180 -9.36 -11.69 -9.73
CA GLU A 180 -8.79 -10.43 -10.20
C GLU A 180 -7.48 -10.59 -10.99
N ASN A 181 -6.73 -11.68 -10.78
CA ASN A 181 -5.52 -11.94 -11.57
C ASN A 181 -5.82 -12.00 -13.07
N SER A 182 -7.00 -12.53 -13.45
CA SER A 182 -7.44 -12.64 -14.85
C SER A 182 -7.84 -11.30 -15.49
N TRP A 183 -7.85 -10.23 -14.70
CA TRP A 183 -8.19 -8.87 -15.15
C TRP A 183 -6.96 -8.10 -15.61
N ILE A 184 -5.75 -8.59 -15.33
CA ILE A 184 -4.50 -7.95 -15.75
C ILE A 184 -4.50 -7.76 -17.27
N GLY A 185 -4.16 -6.53 -17.70
CA GLY A 185 -4.21 -6.11 -19.09
C GLY A 185 -5.60 -5.73 -19.61
N LYS A 186 -6.64 -5.77 -18.78
CA LYS A 186 -8.02 -5.38 -19.13
C LYS A 186 -8.42 -4.05 -18.47
N HIS A 187 -9.59 -3.56 -18.84
CA HIS A 187 -10.21 -2.40 -18.21
C HIS A 187 -11.35 -2.84 -17.31
N LEU A 188 -11.43 -2.26 -16.11
CA LEU A 188 -12.56 -2.44 -15.21
C LEU A 188 -13.31 -1.11 -15.11
N ARG A 189 -14.56 -1.10 -15.55
CA ARG A 189 -15.43 0.08 -15.46
C ARG A 189 -16.29 -0.02 -14.21
N ILE A 190 -16.29 1.07 -13.43
CA ILE A 190 -17.14 1.24 -12.24
C ILE A 190 -17.81 2.62 -12.37
N GLY A 191 -19.12 2.63 -12.56
CA GLY A 191 -19.82 3.86 -12.94
C GLY A 191 -19.26 4.46 -14.23
N ALA A 192 -18.86 5.73 -14.18
CA ALA A 192 -18.24 6.46 -15.30
C ALA A 192 -16.70 6.38 -15.31
N THR A 193 -16.09 5.78 -14.30
CA THR A 193 -14.64 5.67 -14.16
C THR A 193 -14.16 4.34 -14.69
N VAL A 194 -13.06 4.35 -15.43
CA VAL A 194 -12.41 3.13 -15.92
C VAL A 194 -11.05 2.99 -15.25
N PHE A 195 -10.73 1.77 -14.83
CA PHE A 195 -9.48 1.38 -14.21
C PHE A 195 -8.72 0.46 -15.16
N ALA A 196 -7.55 0.89 -15.62
CA ALA A 196 -6.64 0.03 -16.36
C ALA A 196 -5.91 -0.88 -15.36
N ILE A 197 -6.10 -2.19 -15.47
CA ILE A 197 -5.50 -3.17 -14.56
C ILE A 197 -4.12 -3.55 -15.11
N GLU A 198 -3.07 -3.24 -14.34
CA GLU A 198 -1.69 -3.25 -14.84
C GLU A 198 -0.95 -4.51 -14.46
N LEU A 199 -0.93 -4.85 -13.15
CA LEU A 199 -0.05 -5.90 -12.61
C LEU A 199 -0.68 -6.56 -11.38
N ALA A 200 -0.27 -7.79 -11.09
CA ALA A 200 -0.51 -8.40 -9.79
C ALA A 200 0.23 -7.62 -8.69
N CYS A 201 -0.31 -7.57 -7.48
CA CYS A 201 0.32 -6.89 -6.35
C CYS A 201 1.13 -7.89 -5.49
N PRO A 202 2.47 -7.93 -5.60
CA PRO A 202 3.31 -8.70 -4.70
C PRO A 202 3.23 -8.12 -3.30
N ARG A 203 2.83 -8.97 -2.34
CA ARG A 203 2.66 -8.55 -0.95
C ARG A 203 4.00 -8.59 -0.24
N CYS A 204 4.27 -7.51 0.49
CA CYS A 204 5.43 -7.41 1.36
C CYS A 204 5.10 -7.82 2.80
N ILE A 205 6.12 -7.83 3.65
CA ILE A 205 6.03 -8.14 5.08
C ILE A 205 4.94 -7.37 5.83
N MET A 206 4.54 -6.19 5.34
CA MET A 206 3.50 -5.37 5.98
C MET A 206 2.20 -6.11 6.28
N THR A 207 1.80 -7.05 5.42
CA THR A 207 0.56 -7.83 5.63
C THR A 207 0.62 -8.68 6.91
N THR A 208 1.83 -9.01 7.37
CA THR A 208 2.06 -9.81 8.59
C THR A 208 2.08 -8.97 9.86
N HIS A 209 2.30 -7.66 9.79
CA HIS A 209 2.43 -6.83 10.99
C HIS A 209 1.12 -6.73 11.77
N ALA A 210 1.23 -6.39 13.05
CA ALA A 210 0.06 -6.11 13.87
C ALA A 210 -0.63 -4.84 13.36
N VAL A 211 -1.97 -4.84 13.36
CA VAL A 211 -2.81 -3.70 12.98
C VAL A 211 -3.98 -3.66 13.95
N ASP A 212 -4.13 -2.55 14.67
CA ASP A 212 -5.12 -2.43 15.75
C ASP A 212 -5.03 -3.63 16.72
N GLU A 213 -6.13 -4.33 16.96
CA GLU A 213 -6.22 -5.53 17.81
C GLU A 213 -5.65 -6.81 17.16
N LEU A 214 -5.31 -6.77 15.88
CA LEU A 214 -4.80 -7.94 15.15
C LEU A 214 -3.31 -8.14 15.47
N PRO A 215 -2.89 -9.29 16.00
CA PRO A 215 -1.48 -9.54 16.31
C PRO A 215 -0.64 -9.72 15.03
N LYS A 216 0.69 -9.67 15.16
CA LYS A 216 1.59 -10.03 14.07
C LYS A 216 1.37 -11.50 13.70
N ASP A 217 1.18 -11.79 12.41
CA ASP A 217 1.00 -13.15 11.89
C ASP A 217 1.85 -13.40 10.63
N PRO A 218 3.04 -14.01 10.78
CA PRO A 218 3.89 -14.40 9.65
C PRO A 218 3.28 -15.45 8.73
N LYS A 219 2.31 -16.26 9.21
CA LYS A 219 1.69 -17.33 8.42
C LYS A 219 0.87 -16.78 7.25
N ILE A 220 0.45 -15.52 7.32
CA ILE A 220 -0.24 -14.82 6.22
C ILE A 220 0.61 -14.83 4.95
N MET A 221 1.89 -14.45 5.05
CA MET A 221 2.77 -14.47 3.88
C MET A 221 3.02 -15.89 3.40
N ARG A 222 3.19 -16.87 4.31
CA ARG A 222 3.30 -18.29 3.94
C ARG A 222 2.09 -18.75 3.11
N THR A 223 0.87 -18.41 3.54
CA THR A 223 -0.35 -18.74 2.79
C THR A 223 -0.35 -18.05 1.43
N LEU A 224 -0.02 -16.75 1.38
CA LEU A 224 0.02 -16.00 0.13
C LEU A 224 0.98 -16.63 -0.88
N VAL A 225 2.19 -17.02 -0.43
CA VAL A 225 3.17 -17.70 -1.30
C VAL A 225 2.61 -19.01 -1.84
N GLN A 226 2.04 -19.84 -0.96
CA GLN A 226 1.50 -21.15 -1.33
C GLN A 226 0.27 -21.06 -2.26
N GLN A 227 -0.59 -20.06 -2.06
CA GLN A 227 -1.87 -19.96 -2.76
C GLN A 227 -1.80 -19.13 -4.05
N ASN A 228 -0.90 -18.12 -4.11
CA ASN A 228 -0.89 -17.18 -5.24
C ASN A 228 0.50 -16.54 -5.48
N GLY A 229 1.59 -17.29 -5.23
CA GLY A 229 2.97 -16.80 -5.44
C GLY A 229 3.38 -15.63 -4.54
N GLY A 230 2.56 -15.30 -3.55
CA GLY A 230 2.73 -14.16 -2.65
C GLY A 230 2.08 -12.88 -3.17
N ASN A 231 1.23 -12.98 -4.19
CA ASN A 231 0.43 -11.89 -4.70
C ASN A 231 -0.96 -11.86 -4.05
N ALA A 232 -1.52 -10.67 -3.88
CA ALA A 232 -2.94 -10.50 -3.57
C ALA A 232 -3.43 -9.13 -4.01
N GLY A 233 -4.49 -9.12 -4.81
CA GLY A 233 -4.97 -7.94 -5.50
C GLY A 233 -4.17 -7.57 -6.74
N VAL A 234 -4.71 -6.59 -7.46
CA VAL A 234 -4.14 -6.05 -8.69
C VAL A 234 -3.99 -4.54 -8.59
N TYR A 235 -2.88 -4.06 -9.14
CA TYR A 235 -2.61 -2.64 -9.28
C TYR A 235 -3.33 -2.08 -10.50
N ALA A 236 -3.84 -0.86 -10.35
CA ALA A 236 -4.53 -0.17 -11.44
C ALA A 236 -4.20 1.32 -11.53
N ARG A 237 -4.35 1.86 -12.74
CA ARG A 237 -4.41 3.30 -13.02
C ARG A 237 -5.84 3.71 -13.35
N VAL A 238 -6.16 4.98 -13.18
CA VAL A 238 -7.49 5.54 -13.43
C VAL A 238 -7.50 6.26 -14.78
N VAL A 239 -8.45 5.94 -15.67
CA VAL A 239 -8.51 6.43 -17.05
C VAL A 239 -9.97 6.48 -17.57
N PRO A 240 -10.72 7.60 -17.58
CA PRO A 240 -10.51 8.90 -16.92
C PRO A 240 -10.96 8.89 -15.45
N PRO A 241 -10.55 9.88 -14.64
CA PRO A 241 -11.01 10.03 -13.25
C PRO A 241 -12.51 10.33 -13.18
N GLY A 242 -13.15 9.92 -12.09
CA GLY A 242 -14.54 10.21 -11.81
C GLY A 242 -14.94 9.80 -10.40
N VAL A 243 -16.25 9.88 -10.13
CA VAL A 243 -16.84 9.50 -8.85
C VAL A 243 -17.39 8.08 -8.97
N ILE A 244 -16.96 7.22 -8.06
CA ILE A 244 -17.55 5.90 -7.82
C ILE A 244 -18.21 5.88 -6.44
N ARG A 245 -19.19 5.01 -6.26
CA ARG A 245 -19.90 4.81 -4.99
C ARG A 245 -19.92 3.34 -4.62
N HIS A 246 -20.05 3.08 -3.32
CA HIS A 246 -20.32 1.72 -2.85
C HIS A 246 -21.62 1.20 -3.50
N GLY A 247 -21.57 -0.03 -4.01
CA GLY A 247 -22.68 -0.65 -4.73
C GLY A 247 -22.71 -0.38 -6.24
N ASP A 248 -21.80 0.43 -6.78
CA ASP A 248 -21.67 0.59 -8.23
C ASP A 248 -21.31 -0.74 -8.90
N VAL A 249 -21.95 -1.02 -10.04
CA VAL A 249 -21.69 -2.22 -10.83
C VAL A 249 -20.31 -2.15 -11.48
N CYS A 250 -19.55 -3.23 -11.32
CA CYS A 250 -18.27 -3.43 -11.97
C CYS A 250 -18.45 -4.18 -13.29
N VAL A 251 -17.93 -3.66 -14.39
CA VAL A 251 -17.96 -4.32 -15.71
C VAL A 251 -16.53 -4.47 -16.22
N LEU A 252 -16.12 -5.73 -16.44
CA LEU A 252 -14.82 -6.04 -17.03
C LEU A 252 -14.91 -5.92 -18.56
N GLU A 253 -14.00 -5.15 -19.14
CA GLU A 253 -13.92 -4.88 -20.57
C GLU A 253 -12.57 -5.36 -21.11
N SER A 254 -12.57 -5.99 -22.28
CA SER A 254 -11.33 -6.25 -23.01
C SER A 254 -10.61 -4.93 -23.29
N ARG A 255 -9.26 -4.94 -23.27
CA ARG A 255 -8.50 -3.77 -23.72
C ARG A 255 -8.90 -3.45 -25.16
N GLY A 256 -9.50 -2.29 -25.39
CA GLY A 256 -9.73 -1.81 -26.74
C GLY A 256 -8.40 -1.76 -27.49
N LYS A 257 -8.38 -2.20 -28.75
CA LYS A 257 -7.23 -2.03 -29.64
C LYS A 257 -6.90 -0.56 -29.83
#